data_AF-A0AAW0FAD0-F1
#
_entry.id   AF-A0AAW0FAD0-F1
#
_cell.length_a   1.000
_cell.length_b   1.000
_cell.length_c   1.000
_cell.angle_alpha   90.00
_cell.angle_beta   90.00
_cell.angle_gamma   90.00
#
_symmetry.space_group_name_H-M   'P 1'
#
loop_
_entity.id
_entity.type
_entity.pdbx_description
1 polymer ?
#
loop_
_entity_poly.entity_id
_entity_poly.type
_entity_poly.pdbx_seq_one_letter_code
_entity_poly.pdbx_strand_id
1 'polypeptide(L)'
;MSAYQAQLKSFLSNIDSKTAGAPGLGHFETQTGLPRSYAILGATGFYFVLIFLNIGGVGQLLSNIAGFVIPGYYSLIALETTTSKDDTQLLTYWVVFAFLNVIEFWSKALLYWVPFYFLFKTIFLLYIGIPSFGGATTIYVNVIKPFSQKYIVNNKSISSKVDDVAEGISTGAEFTL
;
A
#
# COMPACT_ATOMS: atom_id res chain seq x y z
N MET A 1 17.52 -10.82 -31.44
CA MET A 1 16.58 -10.95 -30.30
C MET A 1 15.99 -9.58 -30.04
N SER A 2 14.67 -9.45 -29.88
CA SER A 2 14.05 -8.13 -29.67
C SER A 2 14.39 -7.61 -28.27
N ALA A 3 14.58 -6.29 -28.12
CA ALA A 3 14.92 -5.65 -26.84
C ALA A 3 13.98 -6.07 -25.68
N TYR A 4 12.72 -6.35 -26.00
CA TYR A 4 11.71 -6.89 -25.08
C TYR A 4 12.09 -8.24 -24.45
N GLN A 5 12.68 -9.17 -25.22
CA GLN A 5 13.10 -10.47 -24.68
C GLN A 5 14.25 -10.32 -23.67
N ALA A 6 15.15 -9.37 -23.90
CA ALA A 6 16.24 -9.07 -22.97
C ALA A 6 15.71 -8.44 -21.67
N GLN A 7 14.76 -7.51 -21.78
CA GLN A 7 14.11 -6.90 -20.61
C GLN A 7 13.33 -7.93 -19.79
N LEU A 8 12.56 -8.81 -20.44
CA LEU A 8 11.85 -9.90 -19.76
C LEU A 8 12.80 -10.84 -19.02
N LYS A 9 13.89 -11.28 -19.66
CA LYS A 9 14.88 -12.14 -19.01
C LYS A 9 15.52 -11.48 -17.79
N SER A 10 15.83 -10.18 -17.89
CA SER A 10 16.39 -9.43 -16.76
C SER A 10 15.40 -9.31 -15.58
N PHE A 11 14.11 -9.10 -15.85
CA PHE A 11 13.09 -9.03 -14.82
C PHE A 11 12.89 -10.39 -14.13
N LEU A 12 12.77 -11.47 -14.92
CA LEU A 12 12.65 -12.83 -14.39
C LEU A 12 13.86 -13.21 -13.52
N SER A 13 15.07 -12.91 -13.98
CA SER A 13 16.30 -13.16 -13.22
C SER A 13 16.37 -12.37 -11.91
N ASN A 14 15.86 -11.14 -11.87
CA ASN A 14 15.78 -10.35 -10.64
C ASN A 14 14.77 -10.92 -9.64
N ILE A 15 13.66 -11.48 -10.13
CA ILE A 15 12.69 -12.18 -9.26
C ILE A 15 13.33 -13.44 -8.70
N ASP A 16 13.96 -14.24 -9.56
CA ASP A 16 14.59 -15.50 -9.14
C ASP A 16 15.70 -15.26 -8.11
N SER A 17 16.52 -14.22 -8.29
CA SER A 17 17.60 -13.88 -7.35
C SER A 17 17.07 -13.39 -5.99
N LYS A 18 16.07 -12.51 -5.98
CA LYS A 18 15.44 -12.02 -4.74
C LYS A 18 14.66 -13.11 -4.00
N THR A 19 14.28 -14.17 -4.71
CA THR A 19 13.46 -15.25 -4.17
C THR A 19 14.23 -16.56 -3.98
N ALA A 20 15.56 -16.52 -4.18
CA ALA A 20 16.44 -17.67 -4.02
C ALA A 20 16.41 -18.25 -2.59
N GLY A 21 16.17 -17.41 -1.59
CA GLY A 21 16.13 -17.79 -0.17
C GLY A 21 14.78 -18.29 0.36
N ALA A 22 13.71 -18.30 -0.45
CA ALA A 22 12.37 -18.69 0.01
C ALA A 22 12.19 -20.22 -0.01
N PRO A 23 12.09 -20.91 1.16
CA PRO A 23 12.06 -22.37 1.21
C PRO A 23 10.85 -22.98 0.48
N GLY A 24 9.70 -22.28 0.46
CA GLY A 24 8.50 -22.74 -0.24
C GLY A 24 8.64 -22.77 -1.77
N LEU A 25 9.44 -21.87 -2.36
CA LEU A 25 9.58 -21.76 -3.81
C LEU A 25 10.63 -22.72 -4.39
N GLY A 26 11.61 -23.14 -3.57
CA GLY A 26 12.56 -24.19 -3.95
C GLY A 26 11.90 -25.57 -4.15
N HIS A 27 10.87 -25.89 -3.36
CA HIS A 27 10.13 -27.13 -3.51
C HIS A 27 9.32 -27.16 -4.82
N PHE A 28 8.74 -26.02 -5.21
CA PHE A 28 7.99 -25.88 -6.46
C PHE A 28 8.91 -26.01 -7.70
N GLU A 29 10.07 -25.37 -7.68
CA GLU A 29 11.07 -25.47 -8.76
C GLU A 29 11.56 -26.92 -8.93
N THR A 30 11.84 -27.62 -7.83
CA THR A 30 12.34 -29.00 -7.87
C THR A 30 11.29 -29.98 -8.41
N GLN A 31 10.00 -29.76 -8.13
CA GLN A 31 8.92 -30.65 -8.58
C GLN A 31 8.47 -30.39 -10.02
N THR A 32 8.42 -29.12 -10.44
CA THR A 32 7.86 -28.73 -11.75
C THR A 32 8.93 -28.50 -12.81
N GLY A 33 10.20 -28.30 -12.42
CA GLY A 33 11.29 -27.93 -13.31
C GLY A 33 11.16 -26.52 -13.90
N LEU A 34 10.18 -25.73 -13.45
CA LEU A 34 9.93 -24.37 -13.91
C LEU A 34 10.61 -23.33 -13.00
N PRO A 35 11.11 -22.21 -13.56
CA PRO A 35 11.69 -21.13 -12.76
C PRO A 35 10.68 -20.54 -11.77
N ARG A 36 11.16 -20.15 -10.58
CA ARG A 36 10.33 -19.59 -9.49
C ARG A 36 9.56 -18.34 -9.93
N SER A 37 10.13 -17.56 -10.83
CA SER A 37 9.51 -16.38 -11.43
C SER A 37 8.17 -16.66 -12.11
N TYR A 38 8.00 -17.82 -12.76
CA TYR A 38 6.70 -18.21 -13.35
C TYR A 38 5.66 -18.50 -12.27
N ALA A 39 6.05 -19.12 -11.16
CA ALA A 39 5.16 -19.39 -10.04
C ALA A 39 4.63 -18.08 -9.42
N ILE A 40 5.52 -17.11 -9.20
CA ILE A 40 5.19 -15.80 -8.64
C ILE A 40 4.28 -15.04 -9.60
N LEU A 41 4.64 -14.98 -10.89
CA LEU A 41 3.81 -14.31 -11.90
C LEU A 41 2.43 -14.95 -12.04
N GLY A 42 2.36 -16.29 -12.03
CA GLY A 42 1.10 -17.02 -12.05
C GLY A 42 0.25 -16.71 -10.82
N ALA A 43 0.84 -16.75 -9.63
CA ALA A 43 0.14 -16.42 -8.38
C ALA A 43 -0.34 -14.97 -8.34
N THR A 44 0.49 -14.02 -8.77
CA THR A 44 0.12 -12.60 -8.88
C THR A 44 -1.02 -12.41 -9.88
N GLY A 45 -0.93 -13.01 -11.08
CA GLY A 45 -1.99 -12.93 -12.08
C GLY A 45 -3.30 -13.52 -11.58
N PHE A 46 -3.24 -14.71 -10.95
CA PHE A 46 -4.40 -15.35 -10.35
C PHE A 46 -5.03 -14.49 -9.25
N TYR A 47 -4.22 -13.87 -8.41
CA TYR A 47 -4.69 -12.94 -7.38
C TYR A 47 -5.46 -11.75 -7.96
N PHE A 48 -4.94 -11.11 -9.01
CA PHE A 48 -5.65 -10.03 -9.70
C PHE A 48 -6.95 -10.50 -10.38
N VAL A 49 -6.95 -11.72 -10.93
CA VAL A 49 -8.16 -12.34 -11.48
C VAL A 49 -9.22 -12.57 -10.39
N LEU A 50 -8.84 -13.04 -9.20
CA LEU A 50 -9.79 -13.20 -8.09
C LEU A 50 -10.38 -11.87 -7.62
N ILE A 51 -9.57 -10.81 -7.59
CA ILE A 51 -10.06 -9.45 -7.29
C ILE A 51 -11.06 -8.99 -8.36
N PHE A 52 -10.73 -9.21 -9.63
CA PHE A 52 -11.57 -8.87 -10.77
C PHE A 52 -12.91 -9.59 -10.75
N LEU A 53 -12.92 -10.89 -10.42
CA LEU A 53 -14.14 -11.70 -10.38
C LEU A 53 -15.05 -11.37 -9.19
N ASN A 54 -14.49 -10.90 -8.06
CA ASN A 54 -15.23 -10.46 -6.87
C ASN A 54 -16.34 -11.41 -6.37
N ILE A 55 -16.22 -12.72 -6.59
CA ILE A 55 -17.29 -13.66 -6.24
C ILE A 55 -17.49 -13.68 -4.72
N GLY A 56 -18.72 -13.39 -4.26
CA GLY A 56 -19.08 -13.42 -2.84
C GLY A 56 -18.33 -12.39 -1.96
N GLY A 57 -17.83 -11.29 -2.55
CA GLY A 57 -17.07 -10.27 -1.81
C GLY A 57 -15.58 -10.60 -1.61
N VAL A 58 -15.09 -11.71 -2.15
CA VAL A 58 -13.67 -12.10 -2.04
C VAL A 58 -12.73 -11.02 -2.57
N GLY A 59 -13.08 -10.34 -3.66
CA GLY A 59 -12.24 -9.28 -4.21
C GLY A 59 -12.13 -8.04 -3.31
N GLN A 60 -13.13 -7.77 -2.47
CA GLN A 60 -13.06 -6.72 -1.44
C GLN A 60 -12.01 -7.07 -0.39
N LEU A 61 -12.10 -8.30 0.11
CA LEU A 61 -11.17 -8.81 1.11
C LEU A 61 -9.74 -8.79 0.58
N LEU A 62 -9.52 -9.33 -0.62
CA LEU A 62 -8.19 -9.35 -1.23
C LEU A 62 -7.68 -7.93 -1.46
N SER A 63 -8.49 -7.03 -2.03
CA SER A 63 -8.11 -5.62 -2.21
C SER A 63 -7.66 -4.94 -0.92
N ASN A 64 -8.40 -5.15 0.18
CA ASN A 64 -8.05 -4.60 1.49
C ASN A 64 -6.79 -5.22 2.07
N ILE A 65 -6.58 -6.52 1.89
CA ILE A 65 -5.33 -7.19 2.30
C ILE A 65 -4.13 -6.60 1.56
N ALA A 66 -4.21 -6.45 0.22
CA ALA A 66 -3.14 -5.82 -0.54
C ALA A 66 -2.89 -4.38 -0.09
N GLY A 67 -3.96 -3.61 0.12
CA GLY A 67 -3.90 -2.23 0.61
C GLY A 67 -3.42 -2.11 2.06
N PHE A 68 -3.42 -3.18 2.84
CA PHE A 68 -2.94 -3.13 4.22
C PHE A 68 -1.52 -3.67 4.37
N VAL A 69 -1.25 -4.85 3.80
CA VAL A 69 -0.02 -5.60 4.06
C VAL A 69 1.22 -4.91 3.48
N ILE A 70 1.13 -4.39 2.25
CA ILE A 70 2.26 -3.75 1.56
C ILE A 70 2.74 -2.49 2.31
N PRO A 71 1.89 -1.47 2.52
CA PRO A 71 2.26 -0.29 3.28
C PRO A 71 2.52 -0.61 4.76
N GLY A 72 1.88 -1.63 5.32
CA GLY A 72 2.17 -2.12 6.67
C GLY A 72 3.60 -2.64 6.81
N TYR A 73 4.08 -3.43 5.84
CA TYR A 73 5.47 -3.88 5.79
C TYR A 73 6.45 -2.70 5.69
N TYR A 74 6.18 -1.74 4.80
CA TYR A 74 7.00 -0.53 4.70
C TYR A 74 6.94 0.32 5.98
N SER A 75 5.79 0.36 6.68
CA SER A 75 5.66 1.05 7.96
C SER A 75 6.51 0.39 9.04
N LEU A 76 6.57 -0.94 9.08
CA LEU A 76 7.44 -1.66 10.03
C LEU A 76 8.92 -1.38 9.76
N ILE A 77 9.35 -1.38 8.50
CA ILE A 77 10.72 -0.99 8.15
C ILE A 77 10.96 0.47 8.55
N ALA A 78 10.02 1.37 8.25
CA ALA A 78 10.15 2.78 8.59
C ALA A 78 10.30 2.98 10.11
N LEU A 79 9.58 2.22 10.94
CA LEU A 79 9.71 2.26 12.40
C LEU A 79 11.11 1.87 12.90
N GLU A 80 11.83 1.02 12.17
CA GLU A 80 13.19 0.62 12.50
C GLU A 80 14.25 1.60 11.96
N THR A 81 13.87 2.49 11.04
CA THR A 81 14.79 3.44 10.37
C THR A 81 14.54 4.88 10.79
N THR A 82 15.59 5.67 11.03
CA THR A 82 15.47 7.03 11.58
C THR A 82 15.15 8.13 10.53
N THR A 83 14.61 7.78 9.37
CA THR A 83 14.47 8.71 8.22
C THR A 83 13.06 9.28 8.08
N SER A 84 12.89 10.57 8.34
CA SER A 84 11.58 11.25 8.33
C SER A 84 10.93 11.45 6.94
N LYS A 85 11.60 11.10 5.84
CA LYS A 85 11.04 11.27 4.48
C LYS A 85 9.97 10.24 4.14
N ASP A 86 10.04 9.07 4.76
CA ASP A 86 9.10 7.98 4.48
C ASP A 86 7.75 8.22 5.18
N ASP A 87 7.75 8.90 6.33
CA ASP A 87 6.57 9.15 7.15
C ASP A 87 5.48 9.94 6.41
N THR A 88 5.84 10.98 5.65
CA THR A 88 4.85 11.80 4.93
C THR A 88 4.15 10.98 3.83
N GLN A 89 4.88 10.09 3.16
CA GLN A 89 4.32 9.25 2.11
C GLN A 89 3.42 8.15 2.69
N LEU A 90 3.86 7.53 3.78
CA LEU A 90 3.08 6.53 4.52
C LEU A 90 1.79 7.15 5.09
N LEU A 91 1.88 8.29 5.75
CA LEU A 91 0.70 8.99 6.29
C LEU A 91 -0.27 9.40 5.17
N THR A 92 0.25 9.93 4.05
CA THR A 92 -0.57 10.25 2.88
C THR A 92 -1.31 9.01 2.37
N TYR A 93 -0.61 7.88 2.28
CA TYR A 93 -1.20 6.62 1.90
C TYR A 93 -2.34 6.22 2.85
N TRP A 94 -2.08 6.22 4.15
CA TRP A 94 -3.06 5.81 5.17
C TRP A 94 -4.32 6.68 5.16
N VAL A 95 -4.17 7.99 4.96
CA VAL A 95 -5.31 8.91 4.82
C VAL A 95 -6.17 8.56 3.61
N VAL A 96 -5.55 8.31 2.44
CA VAL A 96 -6.27 7.92 1.22
C VAL A 96 -6.95 6.55 1.40
N PHE A 97 -6.24 5.59 1.99
CA PHE A 97 -6.77 4.26 2.26
C PHE A 97 -7.99 4.33 3.18
N ALA A 98 -7.91 5.07 4.29
CA ALA A 98 -9.03 5.25 5.21
C ALA A 98 -10.23 5.92 4.52
N PHE A 99 -9.99 6.97 3.73
CA PHE A 99 -11.03 7.66 2.97
C PHE A 99 -11.78 6.75 2.00
N LEU A 100 -11.06 5.94 1.22
CA LEU A 100 -11.67 4.97 0.30
C LEU A 100 -12.49 3.91 1.05
N ASN A 101 -11.99 3.41 2.19
CA ASN A 101 -12.73 2.45 3.00
C ASN A 101 -14.01 3.06 3.62
N VAL A 102 -13.99 4.34 4.00
CA VAL A 102 -15.19 5.03 4.51
C VAL A 102 -16.24 5.19 3.40
N ILE A 103 -15.84 5.59 2.20
CA ILE A 103 -16.76 5.64 1.04
C ILE A 103 -17.34 4.25 0.77
N GLU A 104 -16.52 3.21 0.92
CA GLU A 104 -16.94 1.82 0.72
C GLU A 104 -17.90 1.30 1.77
N PHE A 105 -17.93 1.86 2.97
CA PHE A 105 -18.92 1.45 3.98
C PHE A 105 -20.36 1.67 3.49
N TRP A 106 -20.58 2.63 2.59
CA TRP A 106 -21.88 2.92 1.97
C TRP A 106 -22.16 2.05 0.72
N SER A 107 -21.28 1.10 0.39
CA SER A 107 -21.12 0.48 -0.94
C SER A 107 -22.00 -0.72 -1.27
N LYS A 108 -23.15 -0.92 -0.64
CA LYS A 108 -24.17 -1.78 -1.30
C LYS A 108 -24.54 -1.20 -2.68
N ALA A 109 -24.46 0.12 -2.84
CA ALA A 109 -24.76 0.83 -4.09
C ALA A 109 -23.57 0.88 -5.08
N LEU A 110 -22.35 1.13 -4.60
CA LEU A 110 -21.15 1.28 -5.45
C LEU A 110 -20.78 -0.04 -6.14
N LEU A 111 -20.95 -1.17 -5.45
CA LEU A 111 -20.74 -2.52 -5.99
C LEU A 111 -21.66 -2.88 -7.15
N TYR A 112 -22.90 -2.38 -7.13
CA TYR A 112 -23.86 -2.62 -8.21
C TYR A 112 -23.61 -1.70 -9.41
N TRP A 113 -23.05 -0.51 -9.17
CA TRP A 113 -22.88 0.52 -10.19
C TRP A 113 -21.59 0.36 -11.01
N VAL A 114 -20.50 -0.12 -10.41
CA VAL A 114 -19.18 -0.20 -11.06
C VAL A 114 -18.64 -1.63 -11.02
N PRO A 115 -18.82 -2.45 -12.08
CA PRO A 115 -18.06 -3.67 -12.23
C PRO A 115 -16.55 -3.34 -12.22
N PHE A 116 -15.74 -4.17 -11.56
CA PHE A 116 -14.28 -4.02 -11.43
C PHE A 116 -13.76 -2.93 -10.48
N TYR A 117 -14.63 -2.30 -9.67
CA TYR A 117 -14.22 -1.28 -8.69
C TYR A 117 -13.00 -1.71 -7.84
N PHE A 118 -13.02 -2.93 -7.29
CA PHE A 118 -11.92 -3.41 -6.43
C PHE A 118 -10.60 -3.62 -7.15
N LEU A 119 -10.64 -3.94 -8.45
CA LEU A 119 -9.42 -4.05 -9.24
C LEU A 119 -8.78 -2.66 -9.37
N PHE A 120 -9.57 -1.65 -9.76
CA PHE A 120 -9.11 -0.27 -9.87
C PHE A 120 -8.63 0.29 -8.52
N LYS A 121 -9.39 0.07 -7.44
CA LYS A 121 -8.97 0.40 -6.08
C LYS A 121 -7.61 -0.20 -5.76
N THR A 122 -7.44 -1.49 -6.01
CA THR A 122 -6.18 -2.19 -5.70
C THR A 122 -5.03 -1.59 -6.48
N ILE A 123 -5.18 -1.38 -7.79
CA ILE A 123 -4.14 -0.77 -8.64
C ILE A 123 -3.80 0.64 -8.14
N PHE A 124 -4.81 1.44 -7.81
CA PHE A 124 -4.62 2.79 -7.28
C PHE A 124 -3.89 2.79 -5.93
N LEU A 125 -4.28 1.91 -5.02
CA LEU A 125 -3.59 1.75 -3.74
C LEU A 125 -2.15 1.28 -3.93
N LEU A 126 -1.88 0.33 -4.83
CA LEU A 126 -0.51 -0.10 -5.14
C LEU A 126 0.32 1.05 -5.72
N TYR A 127 -0.27 1.88 -6.58
CA TYR A 127 0.39 3.04 -7.16
C TYR A 127 0.84 4.06 -6.09
N ILE A 128 0.04 4.27 -5.05
CA ILE A 128 0.37 5.19 -3.96
C ILE A 128 1.30 4.54 -2.93
N GLY A 129 1.03 3.28 -2.61
CA GLY A 129 1.68 2.56 -1.51
C GLY A 129 3.09 2.07 -1.82
N ILE A 130 3.49 2.02 -3.10
CA ILE A 130 4.85 1.71 -3.51
C ILE A 130 5.63 3.03 -3.64
N PRO A 131 6.61 3.31 -2.75
CA PRO A 131 7.32 4.60 -2.73
C PRO A 131 8.01 4.94 -4.06
N SER A 132 8.48 3.90 -4.78
CA SER A 132 9.18 4.04 -6.06
C SER A 132 8.31 4.66 -7.17
N PHE A 133 6.98 4.64 -7.06
CA PHE A 133 6.09 5.21 -8.07
C PHE A 133 5.78 6.69 -7.85
N GLY A 134 6.11 7.26 -6.68
CA GLY A 134 5.86 8.67 -6.38
C GLY A 134 4.38 9.07 -6.29
N GLY A 135 3.47 8.09 -6.26
CA GLY A 135 2.02 8.34 -6.20
C GLY A 135 1.60 9.08 -4.94
N ALA A 136 2.14 8.70 -3.78
CA ALA A 136 1.91 9.39 -2.51
C ALA A 136 2.33 10.87 -2.55
N THR A 137 3.50 11.19 -3.11
CA THR A 137 3.96 12.58 -3.26
C THR A 137 3.04 13.38 -4.17
N THR A 138 2.57 12.80 -5.26
CA THR A 138 1.64 13.44 -6.20
C THR A 138 0.34 13.82 -5.50
N ILE A 139 -0.25 12.90 -4.74
CA ILE A 139 -1.48 13.16 -3.97
C ILE A 139 -1.23 14.18 -2.86
N TYR A 140 -0.11 14.07 -2.16
CA TYR A 140 0.25 15.01 -1.12
C TYR A 140 0.32 16.44 -1.63
N VAL A 141 1.07 16.68 -2.71
CA VAL A 141 1.26 18.02 -3.27
C VAL A 141 -0.02 18.59 -3.87
N ASN A 142 -0.79 17.76 -4.59
CA ASN A 142 -1.93 18.25 -5.37
C ASN A 142 -3.26 18.28 -4.60
N VAL A 143 -3.44 17.42 -3.59
CA VAL A 143 -4.71 17.27 -2.87
C VAL A 143 -4.57 17.63 -1.40
N ILE A 144 -3.66 16.97 -0.70
CA ILE A 144 -3.59 17.07 0.77
C ILE A 144 -3.02 18.41 1.21
N LYS A 145 -1.94 18.88 0.59
CA LYS A 145 -1.28 20.16 0.90
C LYS A 145 -2.21 21.37 0.74
N PRO A 146 -2.91 21.57 -0.39
CA PRO A 146 -3.83 22.70 -0.52
C PRO A 146 -5.04 22.59 0.42
N PHE A 147 -5.53 21.37 0.69
CA PHE A 147 -6.62 21.17 1.64
C PHE A 147 -6.19 21.48 3.09
N SER A 148 -5.05 20.96 3.52
CA SER A 148 -4.47 21.21 4.85
C SER A 148 -4.19 22.69 5.07
N GLN A 149 -3.63 23.39 4.09
CA GLN A 149 -3.38 24.83 4.19
C GLN A 149 -4.68 25.64 4.31
N LYS A 150 -5.74 25.23 3.59
CA LYS A 150 -7.02 25.92 3.60
C LYS A 150 -7.84 25.70 4.89
N TYR A 151 -7.80 24.49 5.45
CA TYR A 151 -8.71 24.09 6.54
C TYR A 151 -8.02 23.88 7.90
N ILE A 152 -6.74 23.48 7.92
CA ILE A 152 -6.01 23.17 9.17
C ILE A 152 -5.09 24.32 9.56
N VAL A 153 -4.25 24.81 8.64
CA VAL A 153 -3.25 25.86 8.95
C VAL A 153 -3.88 27.22 9.21
N ASN A 154 -5.04 27.50 8.63
CA ASN A 154 -5.78 28.74 8.90
C ASN A 154 -6.48 28.73 10.27
N ASN A 155 -6.46 27.61 10.99
CA ASN A 155 -7.06 27.43 12.31
C ASN A 155 -5.96 27.21 13.37
N LYS A 156 -5.08 28.20 13.54
CA LYS A 156 -3.93 28.20 14.48
C LYS A 156 -4.26 27.77 15.92
N SER A 157 -5.53 27.77 16.34
CA SER A 157 -5.93 27.37 17.70
C SER A 157 -5.97 25.86 17.94
N ILE A 158 -5.91 25.02 16.90
CA ILE A 158 -5.95 23.55 17.07
C ILE A 158 -4.53 22.99 17.22
N SER A 159 -3.53 23.49 16.48
CA SER A 159 -2.16 23.00 16.64
C SER A 159 -1.62 23.27 18.04
N SER A 160 -1.85 24.47 18.58
CA SER A 160 -1.41 24.80 19.95
C SER A 160 -2.01 23.87 21.00
N LYS A 161 -3.29 23.50 20.85
CA LYS A 161 -3.95 22.58 21.79
C LYS A 161 -3.47 21.14 21.67
N VAL A 162 -3.04 20.71 20.49
CA VAL A 162 -2.49 19.36 20.29
C VAL A 162 -1.09 19.28 20.90
N ASP A 163 -0.28 20.32 20.72
CA ASP A 163 1.05 20.42 21.33
C ASP A 163 0.96 20.46 22.86
N ASP A 164 0.06 21.28 23.43
CA ASP A 164 -0.19 21.35 24.88
C ASP A 164 -0.61 19.99 25.49
N VAL A 165 -1.41 19.21 24.76
CA VAL A 165 -1.88 17.89 25.21
C VAL A 165 -0.77 16.83 25.09
N ALA A 166 0.02 16.86 24.02
CA ALA A 166 1.15 15.95 23.84
C ALA A 166 2.23 16.19 24.91
N GLU A 167 2.51 17.45 25.22
CA GLU A 167 3.46 17.84 26.27
C GLU A 167 2.93 17.39 27.65
N GLY A 168 1.67 17.65 27.98
CA GLY A 168 1.06 17.20 29.25
C GLY A 168 1.04 15.68 29.45
N ILE A 169 0.89 14.89 28.38
CA ILE A 169 0.96 13.42 28.44
C ILE A 169 2.40 12.95 28.65
N SER A 170 3.37 13.57 27.98
CA SER A 170 4.80 13.24 28.15
C SER A 170 5.29 13.55 29.58
N THR A 171 4.86 14.70 30.12
CA THR A 171 5.16 15.10 31.50
C THR A 171 4.49 14.17 32.51
N GLY A 172 3.21 13.80 32.30
CA GLY A 172 2.50 12.87 33.18
C GLY A 172 3.09 11.45 33.23
N ALA A 173 3.70 10.99 32.13
CA ALA A 173 4.37 9.70 32.05
C ALA A 173 5.73 9.68 32.78
N GLU A 174 6.46 10.80 32.84
CA GLU A 174 7.71 10.91 33.60
C GLU A 174 7.49 10.95 35.12
N PHE A 175 6.33 11.43 35.59
CA PHE A 175 6.01 11.49 37.02
C PHE A 175 5.41 10.19 37.61
N THR A 176 5.24 9.14 36.79
CA THR A 176 4.69 7.85 37.23
C THR A 176 5.70 6.69 37.24
N LEU A 177 6.99 6.97 36.99
CA LEU A 177 8.13 6.08 37.25
C LEU A 177 8.96 6.60 38.43
#